data_AF-A0AAD6X414-F1
#
_entry.id   AF-A0AAD6X414-F1
#
_cell.length_a   1.000
_cell.length_b   1.000
_cell.length_c   1.000
_cell.angle_alpha   90.00
_cell.angle_beta   90.00
_cell.angle_gamma   90.00
#
_symmetry.space_group_name_H-M   'P 1'
#
loop_
_entity.id
_entity.type
_entity.pdbx_description
1 polymer ?
#
loop_
_entity_poly.entity_id
_entity_poly.type
_entity_poly.pdbx_seq_one_letter_code
_entity_poly.pdbx_strand_id
1 'polypeptide(L)'
;MIGRQSAISSTVSKREIADRILDLMIPMSVREVMETAKEVRTEFQEMIKVKNVKAVLLGSAQQHPIFTSWGWPRFQGGVLIKVELETAGSKICAIIDTGSQLNIARADIAALKIKRSVD
;
A
#
# COMPACT_ATOMS: atom_id res chain seq x y z
N MET A 1 39.65 -27.48 -39.75
CA MET A 1 38.23 -27.86 -39.62
C MET A 1 37.40 -26.60 -39.51
N ILE A 2 36.64 -26.25 -40.54
CA ILE A 2 35.70 -25.12 -40.50
C ILE A 2 34.42 -25.66 -39.85
N GLY A 3 34.16 -25.26 -38.61
CA GLY A 3 32.96 -25.65 -37.88
C GLY A 3 31.73 -25.18 -38.65
N ARG A 4 30.77 -26.09 -38.87
CA ARG A 4 29.51 -25.83 -39.57
C ARG A 4 28.70 -24.82 -38.76
N GLN A 5 28.85 -23.53 -39.04
CA GLN A 5 28.11 -22.46 -38.37
C GLN A 5 26.65 -22.54 -38.81
N SER A 6 25.72 -22.50 -37.85
CA SER A 6 24.29 -22.62 -38.15
C SER A 6 23.82 -21.40 -38.96
N ALA A 7 22.94 -21.60 -39.96
CA ALA A 7 22.37 -20.53 -40.79
C ALA A 7 21.62 -19.45 -39.97
N ILE A 8 21.24 -19.78 -38.74
CA ILE A 8 20.64 -18.84 -37.78
C ILE A 8 21.69 -17.87 -37.23
N SER A 9 22.91 -18.37 -36.95
CA SER A 9 24.01 -17.56 -36.40
C SER A 9 24.56 -16.51 -37.37
N SER A 10 24.33 -16.64 -38.67
CA SER A 10 24.72 -15.62 -39.66
C SER A 10 23.69 -14.50 -39.83
N THR A 11 22.46 -14.70 -39.34
CA THR A 11 21.32 -13.81 -39.58
C THR A 11 21.02 -12.91 -38.39
N VAL A 12 21.42 -13.32 -37.18
CA VAL A 12 21.10 -12.59 -35.95
C VAL A 12 22.35 -11.88 -35.43
N SER A 13 22.25 -10.57 -35.27
CA SER A 13 23.32 -9.75 -34.70
C SER A 13 23.59 -10.15 -33.25
N LYS A 14 24.85 -10.48 -32.93
CA LYS A 14 25.27 -10.82 -31.56
C LYS A 14 24.95 -9.69 -30.57
N ARG A 15 25.03 -8.44 -31.04
CA ARG A 15 24.69 -7.25 -30.25
C ARG A 15 23.20 -7.20 -29.95
N GLU A 16 22.35 -7.45 -30.94
CA GLU A 16 20.90 -7.48 -30.75
C GLU A 16 20.46 -8.58 -29.77
N ILE A 17 21.13 -9.74 -29.78
CA ILE A 17 20.86 -10.81 -28.81
C ILE A 17 21.28 -10.38 -27.40
N ALA A 18 22.44 -9.75 -27.26
CA ALA A 18 22.91 -9.27 -25.96
C ALA A 18 21.95 -8.23 -25.37
N ASP A 19 21.50 -7.28 -26.18
CA ASP A 19 20.52 -6.27 -25.78
C ASP A 19 19.21 -6.94 -25.33
N ARG A 20 18.70 -7.92 -26.11
CA ARG A 20 17.51 -8.69 -25.73
C ARG A 20 17.67 -9.46 -24.43
N ILE A 21 18.85 -10.02 -24.15
CA ILE A 21 19.13 -10.75 -22.90
C ILE A 21 19.12 -9.79 -21.72
N LEU A 22 19.72 -8.61 -21.87
CA LEU A 22 19.74 -7.57 -20.83
C LEU A 22 18.34 -7.01 -20.56
N ASP A 23 17.47 -6.98 -21.57
CA ASP A 23 16.08 -6.51 -21.48
C ASP A 23 15.07 -7.60 -21.04
N LEU A 24 15.53 -8.82 -20.73
CA LEU A 24 14.63 -9.88 -20.27
C LEU A 24 14.00 -9.51 -18.92
N MET A 25 12.67 -9.60 -18.85
CA MET A 25 11.98 -9.60 -17.56
C MET A 25 12.26 -10.91 -16.83
N ILE A 26 12.91 -10.82 -15.67
CA ILE A 26 13.14 -11.96 -14.79
C ILE A 26 12.09 -11.92 -13.68
N PRO A 27 11.09 -12.82 -13.67
CA PRO A 27 10.12 -12.87 -12.59
C PRO A 27 10.81 -13.31 -11.30
N MET A 28 10.58 -12.57 -10.22
CA MET A 28 11.19 -12.82 -8.92
C MET A 28 10.23 -12.44 -7.79
N SER A 29 10.29 -13.19 -6.70
CA SER A 29 9.55 -12.86 -5.47
C SER A 29 10.26 -11.78 -4.67
N VAL A 30 9.51 -11.06 -3.83
CA VAL A 30 10.07 -10.06 -2.90
C VAL A 30 11.13 -10.68 -1.99
N ARG A 31 10.92 -11.93 -1.55
CA ARG A 31 11.88 -12.64 -0.72
C ARG A 31 13.22 -12.84 -1.43
N GLU A 32 13.19 -13.28 -2.67
CA GLU A 32 14.41 -13.47 -3.47
C GLU A 32 15.15 -12.15 -3.67
N VAL A 33 14.45 -11.03 -3.92
CA VAL A 33 15.06 -9.69 -3.98
C VAL A 33 15.74 -9.33 -2.66
N MET A 34 15.12 -9.64 -1.52
CA MET A 34 15.67 -9.36 -0.19
C MET A 34 16.89 -10.21 0.15
N GLU A 35 17.02 -11.41 -0.41
CA GLU A 35 18.17 -12.29 -0.21
C GLU A 35 19.36 -11.96 -1.13
N THR A 36 19.23 -10.98 -2.04
CA THR A 36 20.32 -10.55 -2.93
C THR A 36 21.40 -9.70 -2.24
N ALA A 37 22.36 -9.21 -3.05
CA ALA A 37 23.39 -8.28 -2.63
C ALA A 37 22.81 -7.08 -1.86
N LYS A 38 23.58 -6.60 -0.87
CA LYS A 38 23.15 -5.54 0.05
C LYS A 38 22.65 -4.28 -0.68
N GLU A 39 23.32 -3.90 -1.75
CA GLU A 39 23.00 -2.71 -2.54
C GLU A 39 21.61 -2.82 -3.19
N VAL A 40 21.34 -3.93 -3.87
CA VAL A 40 20.06 -4.20 -4.54
C VAL A 40 18.90 -4.23 -3.53
N ARG A 41 19.10 -4.92 -2.40
CA ARG A 41 18.12 -4.93 -1.31
C ARG A 41 17.86 -3.52 -0.77
N THR A 42 18.92 -2.73 -0.53
CA THR A 42 18.79 -1.39 0.07
C THR A 42 18.03 -0.46 -0.86
N GLU A 43 18.35 -0.49 -2.16
CA GLU A 43 17.67 0.31 -3.18
C GLU A 43 16.19 -0.09 -3.27
N PHE A 44 15.90 -1.39 -3.32
CA PHE A 44 14.52 -1.88 -3.33
C PHE A 44 13.75 -1.44 -2.08
N GLN A 45 14.38 -1.53 -0.90
CA GLN A 45 13.78 -1.08 0.36
C GLN A 45 13.43 0.41 0.32
N GLU A 46 14.32 1.27 -0.18
CA GLU A 46 14.03 2.70 -0.30
C GLU A 46 12.97 3.01 -1.37
N MET A 47 12.85 2.18 -2.43
CA MET A 47 11.78 2.30 -3.42
C MET A 47 10.40 1.93 -2.85
N ILE A 48 10.29 0.87 -2.05
CA ILE A 48 9.01 0.43 -1.47
C ILE A 48 8.64 1.18 -0.19
N LYS A 49 9.62 1.83 0.44
CA LYS A 49 9.41 2.63 1.65
C LYS A 49 8.40 3.72 1.34
N VAL A 50 7.32 3.74 2.12
CA VAL A 50 6.28 4.76 2.01
C VAL A 50 6.91 6.12 2.29
N LYS A 51 7.25 6.86 1.22
CA LYS A 51 7.70 8.25 1.31
C LYS A 51 6.50 9.06 1.79
N ASN A 52 6.52 9.46 3.06
CA ASN A 52 5.58 10.36 3.73
C ASN A 52 4.29 10.67 2.95
N VAL A 53 3.20 10.00 3.34
CA VAL A 53 1.82 10.20 2.83
C VAL A 53 1.36 11.68 2.85
N LYS A 54 2.04 12.55 3.61
CA LYS A 54 1.81 14.00 3.58
C LYS A 54 1.94 14.61 2.18
N ALA A 55 2.81 14.11 1.31
CA ALA A 55 2.96 14.65 -0.05
C ALA A 55 1.86 14.14 -1.01
N VAL A 56 1.41 12.89 -0.85
CA VAL A 56 0.35 12.30 -1.68
C VAL A 56 -1.01 12.93 -1.36
N LEU A 57 -1.27 13.30 -0.09
CA LEU A 57 -2.49 13.99 0.32
C LEU A 57 -2.59 15.46 -0.13
N LEU A 58 -1.48 16.09 -0.53
CA LEU A 58 -1.52 17.41 -1.17
C LEU A 58 -1.72 17.32 -2.69
N GLY A 59 -1.41 16.18 -3.32
CA GLY A 59 -1.57 15.96 -4.76
C GLY A 59 -2.93 15.37 -5.15
N SER A 60 -3.62 14.67 -4.25
CA SER A 60 -4.97 14.14 -4.46
C SER A 60 -6.03 14.99 -3.75
N ALA A 61 -6.04 16.29 -4.04
CA ALA A 61 -7.24 17.12 -3.87
C ALA A 61 -8.37 16.73 -4.84
N GLN A 62 -8.35 15.53 -5.42
CA GLN A 62 -9.56 14.86 -5.86
C GLN A 62 -10.30 14.35 -4.63
N GLN A 63 -11.06 15.29 -4.07
CA GLN A 63 -12.35 15.11 -3.43
C GLN A 63 -12.87 13.67 -3.56
N HIS A 64 -12.55 12.79 -2.60
CA HIS A 64 -13.42 11.66 -2.32
C HIS A 64 -14.63 12.25 -1.58
N PRO A 65 -15.83 12.27 -2.19
CA PRO A 65 -16.98 12.97 -1.63
C PRO A 65 -17.62 12.24 -0.44
N ILE A 66 -16.99 11.19 0.09
CA ILE A 66 -17.59 10.32 1.10
C ILE A 66 -17.26 10.76 2.53
N PHE A 67 -16.18 11.49 2.78
CA PHE A 67 -15.65 11.63 4.16
C PHE A 67 -15.64 13.04 4.77
N THR A 68 -16.21 14.06 4.11
CA THR A 68 -16.13 15.45 4.58
C THR A 68 -17.39 16.01 5.26
N SER A 69 -18.48 15.24 5.40
CA SER A 69 -19.77 15.79 5.88
C SER A 69 -19.95 15.86 7.40
N TRP A 70 -19.07 15.28 8.20
CA TRP A 70 -19.18 15.33 9.66
C TRP A 70 -18.10 16.26 10.24
N GLY A 71 -18.53 17.42 10.76
CA GLY A 71 -17.71 18.53 11.26
C GLY A 71 -16.83 18.23 12.48
N TRP A 72 -15.96 17.24 12.39
CA TRP A 72 -14.97 16.93 13.43
C TRP A 72 -13.79 17.90 13.34
N PRO A 73 -13.27 18.40 14.48
CA PRO A 73 -12.03 19.14 14.52
C PRO A 73 -10.92 18.30 13.87
N ARG A 74 -10.19 18.91 12.92
CA ARG A 74 -8.95 18.33 12.41
C ARG A 74 -7.95 18.32 13.56
N PHE A 75 -7.79 17.18 14.23
CA PHE A 75 -6.74 17.02 15.24
C PHE A 75 -5.38 17.24 14.55
N GLN A 76 -4.53 18.05 15.18
CA GLN A 76 -3.27 18.57 14.63
C GLN A 76 -2.16 17.50 14.52
N GLY A 77 -2.50 16.22 14.71
CA GLY A 77 -1.58 15.08 14.81
C GLY A 77 -2.02 13.90 13.95
N GLY A 78 -1.92 14.03 12.63
CA GLY A 78 -2.00 12.89 11.70
C GLY A 78 -3.41 12.48 11.24
N VAL A 79 -3.43 11.64 10.20
CA VAL A 79 -4.65 11.06 9.63
C VAL A 79 -4.99 9.80 10.42
N LEU A 80 -6.09 9.83 11.15
CA LEU A 80 -6.61 8.65 11.86
C LEU A 80 -7.35 7.73 10.88
N ILE A 81 -7.20 6.42 11.06
CA ILE A 81 -8.00 5.42 10.36
C ILE A 81 -9.39 5.42 11.01
N LYS A 82 -10.43 5.72 10.23
CA LYS A 82 -11.81 5.80 10.70
C LYS A 82 -12.68 4.82 9.94
N VAL A 83 -13.61 4.20 10.64
CA VAL A 83 -14.59 3.26 10.08
C VAL A 83 -15.99 3.63 10.52
N GLU A 84 -16.94 3.52 9.59
CA GLU A 84 -18.36 3.63 9.91
C GLU A 84 -18.88 2.25 10.35
N LEU A 85 -19.47 2.20 11.54
CA LEU A 85 -20.10 1.05 12.16
C LEU A 85 -21.60 1.30 12.27
N GLU A 86 -22.39 0.24 12.24
CA GLU A 86 -23.83 0.31 12.47
C GLU A 86 -24.22 -0.57 13.64
N THR A 87 -25.00 -0.02 14.58
CA THR A 87 -25.51 -0.74 15.75
C THR A 87 -27.01 -0.45 15.91
N ALA A 88 -27.86 -1.47 15.78
CA ALA A 88 -29.32 -1.34 15.91
C ALA A 88 -29.90 -0.16 15.09
N GLY A 89 -29.48 -0.04 13.82
CA GLY A 89 -29.88 1.02 12.89
C GLY A 89 -29.22 2.38 13.12
N SER A 90 -28.33 2.50 14.10
CA SER A 90 -27.61 3.75 14.40
C SER A 90 -26.18 3.69 13.87
N LYS A 91 -25.80 4.68 13.06
CA LYS A 91 -24.44 4.84 12.54
C LYS A 91 -23.51 5.47 13.58
N ILE A 92 -22.34 4.87 13.75
CA ILE A 92 -21.26 5.27 14.65
C ILE A 92 -19.96 5.35 13.86
N CYS A 93 -19.21 6.44 13.97
CA CYS A 93 -17.86 6.51 13.43
C CYS A 93 -16.87 6.11 14.53
N ALA A 94 -16.07 5.08 14.29
CA ALA A 94 -15.04 4.60 15.19
C ALA A 94 -13.64 4.87 14.61
N ILE A 95 -12.65 4.99 15.49
CA ILE A 95 -11.24 5.11 15.13
C ILE A 95 -10.59 3.74 15.34
N ILE A 96 -9.82 3.28 14.36
CA ILE A 96 -8.98 2.10 14.52
C ILE A 96 -7.64 2.55 15.11
N ASP A 97 -7.36 2.07 16.32
CA ASP A 97 -6.09 2.24 17.00
C ASP A 97 -5.55 0.87 17.40
N THR A 98 -4.50 0.42 16.70
CA THR A 98 -3.85 -0.87 16.96
C THR A 98 -2.94 -0.83 18.19
N GLY A 99 -2.65 0.35 18.75
CA GLY A 99 -1.86 0.51 19.97
C GLY A 99 -2.68 0.47 21.26
N SER A 100 -4.01 0.58 21.16
CA SER A 100 -4.92 0.55 22.31
C SER A 100 -5.28 -0.87 22.73
N GLN A 101 -5.32 -1.12 24.04
CA GLN A 101 -5.70 -2.43 24.62
C GLN A 101 -7.20 -2.56 24.87
N LEU A 102 -7.95 -1.46 24.80
CA LEU A 102 -9.37 -1.40 25.15
C LEU A 102 -10.14 -0.56 24.14
N ASN A 103 -11.39 -0.96 23.88
CA ASN A 103 -12.34 -0.16 23.13
C ASN A 103 -12.97 0.88 24.06
N ILE A 104 -12.80 2.16 23.73
CA ILE A 104 -13.33 3.28 24.50
C ILE A 104 -14.42 3.96 23.68
N ALA A 105 -15.60 4.10 24.28
CA ALA A 105 -16.69 4.89 23.73
C ALA A 105 -16.97 6.10 24.63
N ARG A 106 -17.26 7.25 24.01
CA ARG A 106 -17.77 8.39 24.75
C ARG A 106 -19.11 8.01 25.40
N ALA A 107 -19.33 8.48 26.63
CA ALA A 107 -20.51 8.12 27.43
C ALA A 107 -21.84 8.41 26.70
N ASP A 108 -21.93 9.52 25.98
CA ASP A 108 -23.10 9.89 25.18
C ASP A 108 -23.36 8.93 24.01
N ILE A 109 -22.30 8.55 23.28
CA ILE A 109 -22.40 7.57 22.19
C ILE A 109 -22.76 6.18 22.72
N ALA A 110 -22.15 5.78 23.84
CA ALA A 110 -22.44 4.50 24.49
C ALA A 110 -23.90 4.41 24.93
N ALA A 111 -24.44 5.46 25.55
CA ALA A 111 -25.82 5.47 26.02
C ALA A 111 -26.86 5.55 24.89
N LEU A 112 -26.58 6.33 23.83
CA LEU A 112 -27.58 6.64 22.80
C LEU A 112 -27.54 5.71 21.59
N LYS A 113 -26.35 5.24 21.22
CA LYS A 113 -26.15 4.55 19.94
C LYS A 113 -25.73 3.09 20.11
N ILE A 114 -24.91 2.79 21.10
CA ILE A 114 -24.43 1.41 21.33
C ILE A 114 -25.48 0.65 22.15
N LYS A 115 -26.47 0.10 21.47
CA LYS A 115 -27.49 -0.76 22.10
C LYS A 115 -26.93 -2.17 22.28
N ARG A 116 -27.06 -2.73 23.48
CA ARG A 116 -26.88 -4.17 23.69
C ARG A 116 -28.10 -4.89 23.13
N SER A 117 -27.91 -5.77 22.17
CA SER A 117 -28.87 -6.85 21.94
C SER A 117 -28.83 -7.73 23.18
N VAL A 118 -29.94 -7.75 23.92
CA VAL A 118 -30.16 -8.74 24.97
C VAL A 118 -30.81 -9.91 24.26
N ASP A 119 -30.14 -11.07 24.25
CA ASP A 119 -30.77 -12.35 23.93
C ASP A 119 -31.73 -12.77 25.05
#